data_AF-A0A5N7ZNN8-F1
#
_entry.id   AF-A0A5N7ZNN8-F1
#
_cell.length_a   1.000
_cell.length_b   1.000
_cell.length_c   1.000
_cell.angle_alpha   90.00
_cell.angle_beta   90.00
_cell.angle_gamma   90.00
#
_symmetry.space_group_name_H-M   'P 1'
#
loop_
_entity.id
_entity.type
_entity.pdbx_description
1 polymer ?
#
loop_
_entity_poly.entity_id
_entity_poly.type
_entity_poly.pdbx_seq_one_letter_code
_entity_poly.pdbx_strand_id
1 'polypeptide(L)'
;SAWLSDRYGRRPVLIVGCIAAILSGFTMQPLLSQGSSVEVAIFLALELFLMGVTFAPMGALLPELFPTRVRYTGASAAYNLGGILGASVAPYIAQKLVGMGGLSWVGGYVSVAAALSLIAVLCLHETREREL
;
A
#
# COMPACT_ATOMS: atom_id res chain seq x y z
N SER A 1 -12.30 7.12 6.15
CA SER A 1 -10.89 7.57 6.19
C SER A 1 -10.62 8.95 5.58
N ALA A 2 -11.55 9.58 4.83
CA ALA A 2 -11.38 10.96 4.34
C ALA A 2 -11.23 11.99 5.49
N TRP A 3 -12.03 11.86 6.55
CA TRP A 3 -12.01 12.79 7.68
C TRP A 3 -10.71 12.76 8.52
N LEU A 4 -10.03 11.61 8.58
CA LEU A 4 -8.76 11.48 9.30
C LEU A 4 -7.57 11.99 8.48
N SER A 5 -7.63 11.81 7.15
CA SER A 5 -6.65 12.34 6.19
C SER A 5 -6.67 13.88 6.13
N ASP A 6 -7.85 14.49 6.29
CA ASP A 6 -7.98 15.96 6.31
C ASP A 6 -7.46 16.58 7.63
N ARG A 7 -7.41 15.81 8.72
CA ARG A 7 -7.08 16.33 10.07
C ARG A 7 -5.61 16.16 10.48
N TYR A 8 -4.93 15.12 9.98
CA TYR A 8 -3.55 14.78 10.41
C TYR A 8 -2.46 15.05 9.35
N GLY A 9 -2.83 15.36 8.11
CA GLY A 9 -1.87 15.49 7.00
C GLY A 9 -1.69 14.17 6.26
N ARG A 10 -1.42 14.26 4.96
CA ARG A 10 -1.48 13.10 4.05
C ARG A 10 -0.30 12.14 4.21
N ARG A 11 0.88 12.66 4.57
CA ARG A 11 2.10 11.88 4.77
C ARG A 11 2.09 10.98 6.01
N PRO A 12 1.69 11.44 7.22
CA PRO A 12 1.62 10.54 8.39
C PRO A 12 0.61 9.41 8.21
N VAL A 13 -0.50 9.62 7.50
CA VAL A 13 -1.47 8.54 7.20
C VAL A 13 -0.86 7.49 6.27
N LEU A 14 -0.12 7.91 5.23
CA LEU A 14 0.60 6.98 4.34
C LEU A 14 1.70 6.21 5.08
N ILE A 15 2.43 6.88 5.97
CA ILE A 15 3.47 6.24 6.80
C ILE A 15 2.86 5.19 7.72
N VAL A 16 1.78 5.52 8.44
CA VAL A 16 1.07 4.57 9.32
C VAL A 16 0.52 3.39 8.51
N GLY A 17 -0.06 3.67 7.33
CA GLY A 17 -0.53 2.62 6.41
C GLY A 17 0.59 1.68 5.95
N CYS A 18 1.75 2.23 5.56
CA CYS A 18 2.90 1.41 5.16
C CYS A 18 3.47 0.60 6.32
N ILE A 19 3.57 1.17 7.53
CA ILE A 19 4.02 0.43 8.72
C ILE A 19 3.04 -0.70 9.04
N ALA A 20 1.74 -0.44 8.98
CA ALA A 20 0.73 -1.46 9.22
C ALA A 20 0.74 -2.57 8.15
N ALA A 21 1.03 -2.23 6.88
CA ALA A 21 1.23 -3.21 5.80
C ALA A 21 2.52 -4.04 5.99
N ILE A 22 3.60 -3.44 6.51
CA ILE A 22 4.81 -4.19 6.89
C ILE A 22 4.46 -5.21 7.97
N LEU A 23 3.71 -4.80 8.98
CA LEU A 23 3.28 -5.67 10.08
C LEU A 23 2.29 -6.75 9.62
N SER A 24 1.38 -6.44 8.69
CA SER A 24 0.41 -7.43 8.17
C SER A 24 1.09 -8.56 7.39
N GLY A 25 2.21 -8.28 6.72
CA GLY A 25 3.04 -9.33 6.10
C GLY A 25 3.50 -10.39 7.09
N PHE A 26 3.81 -10.03 8.35
CA PHE A 26 4.18 -10.99 9.39
C PHE A 26 2.98 -11.75 9.97
N THR A 27 1.78 -11.16 9.96
CA THR A 27 0.56 -11.84 10.45
C THR A 27 -0.03 -12.80 9.41
N MET A 28 0.41 -12.73 8.15
CA MET A 28 -0.03 -13.57 7.05
C MET A 28 0.16 -15.07 7.33
N GLN A 29 1.33 -15.49 7.80
CA GLN A 29 1.59 -16.91 8.10
C GLN A 29 0.71 -17.47 9.25
N PRO A 30 0.64 -16.86 10.44
CA PRO A 30 -0.15 -17.41 11.55
C PRO A 30 -1.66 -17.40 11.28
N LEU A 31 -2.19 -16.41 10.56
CA LEU A 31 -3.63 -16.29 10.27
C LEU A 31 -4.11 -17.14 9.08
N LEU A 32 -3.22 -17.49 8.15
CA LEU A 32 -3.58 -18.33 6.99
C LEU A 32 -3.17 -19.79 7.15
N SER A 33 -2.29 -20.13 8.09
CA SER A 33 -1.80 -21.51 8.28
C SER A 33 -2.80 -22.43 8.99
N GLN A 34 -3.65 -21.90 9.87
CA GLN A 34 -4.56 -22.71 10.69
C GLN A 34 -5.84 -23.13 9.96
N GLY A 35 -6.13 -22.58 8.77
CA GLY A 35 -7.26 -22.99 7.93
C GLY A 35 -8.66 -22.64 8.46
N SER A 36 -8.76 -21.82 9.52
CA SER A 36 -10.04 -21.36 10.06
C SER A 36 -10.62 -20.21 9.22
N SER A 37 -11.86 -20.38 8.73
CA SER A 37 -12.55 -19.36 7.92
C SER A 37 -12.71 -18.00 8.61
N VAL A 38 -12.69 -17.98 9.96
CA VAL A 38 -12.81 -16.75 10.75
C VAL A 38 -11.51 -15.95 10.73
N GLU A 39 -10.35 -16.60 10.79
CA GLU A 39 -9.03 -15.94 10.80
C GLU A 39 -8.70 -15.31 9.44
N VAL A 40 -8.75 -16.12 8.38
CA VAL A 40 -9.62 -15.89 7.22
C VAL A 40 -10.15 -14.47 7.01
N ALA A 41 -11.40 -14.33 7.44
CA ALA A 41 -12.19 -13.11 7.33
C ALA A 41 -11.57 -11.92 8.08
N ILE A 42 -10.98 -12.14 9.26
CA ILE A 42 -10.32 -11.07 10.04
C ILE A 42 -9.13 -10.49 9.27
N PHE A 43 -8.30 -11.36 8.69
CA PHE A 43 -7.16 -10.96 7.87
C PHE A 43 -7.60 -10.16 6.64
N LEU A 44 -8.62 -10.65 5.92
CA LEU A 44 -9.19 -9.94 4.78
C LEU A 44 -9.77 -8.57 5.18
N ALA A 45 -10.50 -8.50 6.29
CA ALA A 45 -11.05 -7.25 6.80
C ALA A 45 -9.95 -6.24 7.17
N LEU A 46 -8.86 -6.71 7.78
CA LEU A 46 -7.68 -5.90 8.08
C LEU A 46 -7.04 -5.36 6.80
N GLU A 47 -6.76 -6.22 5.81
CA GLU A 47 -6.17 -5.83 4.53
C GLU A 47 -7.06 -4.86 3.74
N LEU A 48 -8.38 -5.09 3.69
CA LEU A 48 -9.35 -4.17 3.08
C LEU A 48 -9.36 -2.80 3.77
N PHE A 49 -9.25 -2.79 5.10
CA PHE A 49 -9.16 -1.56 5.86
C PHE A 49 -7.85 -0.81 5.57
N LEU A 50 -6.71 -1.51 5.56
CA LEU A 50 -5.40 -0.94 5.22
C LEU A 50 -5.35 -0.40 3.79
N MET A 51 -5.98 -1.12 2.85
CA MET A 51 -6.16 -0.67 1.48
C MET A 51 -6.93 0.66 1.45
N GLY A 52 -8.05 0.77 2.17
CA GLY A 52 -8.83 2.00 2.25
C GLY A 52 -8.08 3.17 2.90
N VAL A 53 -7.27 2.91 3.92
CA VAL A 53 -6.43 3.93 4.59
C VAL A 53 -5.31 4.43 3.68
N THR A 54 -4.74 3.57 2.85
CA THR A 54 -3.62 3.91 1.96
C THR A 54 -4.09 4.52 0.63
N PHE A 55 -5.19 4.02 0.06
CA PHE A 55 -5.74 4.52 -1.21
C PHE A 55 -6.32 5.93 -1.10
N ALA A 56 -6.97 6.26 0.03
CA ALA A 56 -7.59 7.56 0.23
C ALA A 56 -6.61 8.75 0.09
N PRO A 57 -5.46 8.78 0.80
CA PRO A 57 -4.47 9.83 0.62
C PRO A 57 -3.71 9.72 -0.70
N MET A 58 -3.49 8.50 -1.23
CA MET A 58 -2.76 8.29 -2.48
C MET A 58 -3.46 8.96 -3.68
N GLY A 59 -4.80 8.88 -3.75
CA GLY A 59 -5.58 9.55 -4.81
C GLY A 59 -5.48 11.08 -4.78
N ALA A 60 -5.24 11.68 -3.61
CA ALA A 60 -5.08 13.12 -3.46
C ALA A 60 -3.62 13.58 -3.62
N LEU A 61 -2.65 12.75 -3.21
CA LEU A 61 -1.22 13.05 -3.31
C LEU A 61 -0.71 12.94 -4.75
N LEU A 62 -1.16 11.92 -5.49
CA LEU A 62 -0.62 11.63 -6.82
C LEU A 62 -0.74 12.82 -7.79
N PRO A 63 -1.89 13.53 -7.89
CA PRO A 63 -2.00 14.71 -8.73
C PRO A 63 -1.16 15.90 -8.25
N GLU A 64 -0.90 16.04 -6.94
CA GLU A 64 -0.08 17.12 -6.39
C GLU A 64 1.40 17.00 -6.73
N LEU A 65 1.87 15.80 -7.06
CA LEU A 65 3.26 15.55 -7.46
C LEU A 65 3.58 15.99 -8.89
N PHE A 66 2.57 16.20 -9.72
CA PHE A 66 2.74 16.56 -11.11
C PHE A 66 2.41 18.04 -11.36
N PRO A 67 3.20 18.76 -12.20
CA PRO A 67 2.94 20.16 -12.51
C PRO A 67 1.56 20.35 -13.15
N THR A 68 0.93 21.50 -12.90
CA THR A 68 -0.47 21.81 -13.28
C THR A 68 -0.83 21.47 -14.72
N ARG A 69 0.10 21.60 -15.67
CA ARG A 69 -0.09 21.30 -17.10
C ARG A 69 -0.26 19.80 -17.42
N VAL A 70 0.30 18.90 -16.62
CA VAL A 70 0.31 17.44 -16.87
C VAL A 70 -0.27 16.66 -15.70
N ARG A 71 -0.87 17.34 -14.72
CA ARG A 71 -1.35 16.76 -13.47
C ARG A 71 -2.29 15.56 -13.66
N TYR A 72 -3.27 15.68 -14.54
CA TYR A 72 -4.25 14.60 -14.77
C TYR A 72 -3.63 13.42 -15.54
N THR A 73 -2.86 13.72 -16.59
CA THR A 73 -2.23 12.71 -17.44
C THR A 73 -1.11 11.98 -16.72
N GLY A 74 -0.29 12.69 -15.96
CA GLY A 74 0.80 12.14 -15.15
C GLY A 74 0.29 11.27 -14.00
N ALA A 75 -0.73 11.72 -13.27
CA ALA A 75 -1.35 10.92 -12.22
C ALA A 75 -2.00 9.65 -12.79
N SER A 76 -2.76 9.76 -13.89
CA SER A 76 -3.37 8.60 -14.54
C SER A 76 -2.32 7.63 -15.08
N ALA A 77 -1.25 8.11 -15.71
CA ALA A 77 -0.18 7.26 -16.21
C ALA A 77 0.56 6.53 -15.06
N ALA A 78 0.89 7.24 -13.98
CA ALA A 78 1.52 6.64 -12.81
C ALA A 78 0.61 5.59 -12.13
N TYR A 79 -0.69 5.88 -12.02
CA TYR A 79 -1.66 4.95 -11.45
C TYR A 79 -1.84 3.70 -12.32
N ASN A 80 -1.97 3.87 -13.63
CA ASN A 80 -2.12 2.73 -14.55
C ASN A 80 -0.84 1.87 -14.60
N LEU A 81 0.34 2.49 -14.69
CA LEU A 81 1.60 1.75 -14.68
C LEU A 81 1.82 1.03 -13.35
N GLY A 82 1.60 1.71 -12.23
CA GLY A 82 1.67 1.11 -10.90
C GLY A 82 0.65 -0.01 -10.71
N GLY A 83 -0.57 0.17 -11.20
CA GLY A 83 -1.62 -0.84 -11.17
C GLY A 83 -1.29 -2.06 -12.02
N ILE A 84 -0.81 -1.88 -13.25
CA ILE A 84 -0.43 -2.99 -14.13
C ILE A 84 0.74 -3.77 -13.53
N LEU A 85 1.80 -3.09 -13.10
CA LEU A 85 2.97 -3.73 -12.50
C LEU A 85 2.61 -4.41 -11.18
N GLY A 86 1.89 -3.71 -10.30
CA GLY A 86 1.44 -4.25 -9.02
C GLY A 86 0.53 -5.47 -9.18
N ALA A 87 -0.53 -5.36 -10.00
CA ALA A 87 -1.50 -6.43 -10.17
C ALA A 87 -0.97 -7.62 -10.99
N SER A 88 -0.01 -7.42 -11.89
CA SER A 88 0.52 -8.51 -12.73
C SER A 88 1.73 -9.19 -12.10
N VAL A 89 2.67 -8.41 -11.55
CA VAL A 89 3.94 -8.93 -11.05
C VAL A 89 3.79 -9.50 -9.63
N ALA A 90 2.99 -8.86 -8.76
CA ALA A 90 2.83 -9.30 -7.38
C ALA A 90 2.25 -10.73 -7.25
N PRO A 91 1.13 -11.11 -7.90
CA PRO A 91 0.59 -12.46 -7.74
C PRO A 91 1.51 -13.52 -8.37
N TYR A 92 2.18 -13.23 -9.48
CA TYR A 92 3.13 -14.15 -10.10
C TYR A 92 4.31 -14.47 -9.17
N ILE A 93 4.90 -13.44 -8.57
CA ILE A 93 5.99 -13.60 -7.59
C ILE A 93 5.46 -14.31 -6.34
N ALA A 94 4.33 -13.87 -5.80
CA ALA A 94 3.72 -14.49 -4.61
C ALA A 94 3.50 -15.99 -4.82
N GLN A 95 2.92 -16.39 -5.95
CA GLN A 95 2.67 -17.80 -6.27
C GLN A 95 3.97 -18.62 -6.35
N LYS A 96 5.02 -18.04 -6.93
CA LYS A 96 6.35 -18.67 -6.98
C LYS A 96 6.97 -18.82 -5.58
N LEU A 97 6.83 -17.79 -4.73
CA LEU A 97 7.35 -17.80 -3.36
C LEU A 97 6.62 -18.79 -2.45
N VAL A 98 5.30 -18.95 -2.61
CA VAL A 98 4.53 -20.00 -1.92
C VAL A 98 5.11 -21.38 -2.23
N GLY A 99 5.43 -21.65 -3.50
CA GLY A 99 5.98 -22.94 -3.93
C GLY A 99 7.39 -23.25 -3.41
N MET A 100 8.17 -22.23 -3.05
CA MET A 100 9.55 -22.39 -2.56
C MET A 100 9.64 -22.40 -1.03
N GLY A 101 8.86 -21.55 -0.35
CA GLY A 101 9.03 -21.31 1.09
C GLY A 101 7.74 -21.04 1.85
N GLY A 102 6.57 -21.24 1.22
CA GLY A 102 5.27 -21.09 1.85
C GLY A 102 4.87 -19.63 2.13
N LEU A 103 3.85 -19.47 2.98
CA LEU A 103 3.22 -18.17 3.28
C LEU A 103 4.17 -17.16 3.93
N SER A 104 5.19 -17.63 4.66
CA SER A 104 6.22 -16.79 5.30
C SER A 104 6.98 -15.93 4.31
N TRP A 105 7.34 -16.52 3.17
CA TRP A 105 8.10 -15.82 2.12
C TRP A 105 7.23 -14.79 1.41
N VAL A 106 5.95 -15.09 1.20
CA VAL A 106 5.01 -14.11 0.64
C VAL A 106 4.82 -12.93 1.58
N GLY A 107 4.65 -13.20 2.88
CA GLY A 107 4.61 -12.18 3.91
C GLY A 107 5.84 -11.28 3.89
N GLY A 108 7.04 -11.88 3.81
CA GLY A 108 8.30 -11.14 3.66
C GLY A 108 8.38 -10.29 2.39
N TYR A 109 7.91 -10.81 1.25
CA TYR A 109 7.83 -10.04 0.00
C TYR A 109 6.92 -8.82 0.12
N VAL A 110 5.73 -8.99 0.72
CA VAL A 110 4.78 -7.90 0.98
C VAL A 110 5.40 -6.87 1.92
N SER A 111 6.06 -7.30 3.00
CA SER A 111 6.75 -6.40 3.94
C SER A 111 7.88 -5.62 3.27
N VAL A 112 8.68 -6.23 2.38
CA VAL A 112 9.73 -5.54 1.63
C VAL A 112 9.13 -4.53 0.64
N ALA A 113 8.07 -4.88 -0.07
CA ALA A 113 7.38 -3.97 -0.98
C ALA A 113 6.77 -2.77 -0.22
N ALA A 114 6.18 -3.01 0.95
CA ALA A 114 5.66 -1.98 1.84
C ALA A 114 6.78 -1.09 2.41
N ALA A 115 7.94 -1.65 2.75
CA ALA A 115 9.11 -0.89 3.17
C ALA A 115 9.68 0.01 2.06
N LEU A 116 9.74 -0.48 0.81
CA LEU A 116 10.12 0.33 -0.35
C LEU A 116 9.13 1.48 -0.57
N SER A 117 7.82 1.21 -0.41
CA SER A 117 6.77 2.22 -0.49
C SER A 117 6.91 3.26 0.63
N LEU A 118 7.23 2.83 1.84
CA LEU A 118 7.52 3.71 2.97
C LEU A 118 8.72 4.63 2.67
N ILE A 119 9.81 4.10 2.14
CA ILE A 119 10.99 4.90 1.75
C ILE A 119 10.60 5.94 0.68
N ALA A 120 9.80 5.56 -0.31
CA ALA A 120 9.32 6.49 -1.33
C ALA A 120 8.49 7.64 -0.71
N VAL A 121 7.56 7.31 0.20
CA VAL A 121 6.75 8.28 0.95
C VAL A 121 7.60 9.18 1.86
N LEU A 122 8.69 8.65 2.41
CA LEU A 122 9.64 9.44 3.19
C LEU A 122 10.48 10.38 2.32
N CYS A 123 10.86 9.97 1.11
CA CYS A 123 11.55 10.83 0.13
C CYS A 123 10.64 11.92 -0.46
N LEU A 124 9.33 11.71 -0.44
CA LEU A 124 8.34 12.72 -0.81
C LEU A 124 8.36 13.88 0.21
N HIS A 125 8.68 15.08 -0.28
CA HIS A 125 8.53 16.32 0.50
C HIS A 125 7.05 16.61 0.74
N GLU A 126 6.70 17.03 1.95
CA GLU A 126 5.34 17.36 2.37
C GLU A 126 4.75 18.42 1.42
N THR A 127 3.77 18.07 0.58
CA THR A 127 3.12 19.04 -0.34
C THR A 127 2.18 20.02 0.35
N ARG A 128 2.05 19.97 1.69
CA ARG A 128 1.18 20.86 2.45
C ARG A 128 1.56 22.35 2.34
N GLU A 129 2.80 22.67 1.95
CA GLU A 129 3.27 24.06 1.80
C GLU A 129 3.35 24.59 0.36
N ARG A 130 2.97 23.80 -0.66
CA ARG A 130 2.71 24.39 -1.98
C ARG A 130 1.26 24.83 -2.06
N GLU A 131 0.97 25.94 -1.39
CA GLU A 131 -0.11 26.82 -1.84
C GLU A 131 0.13 27.11 -3.33
N LEU A 132 -0.83 26.72 -4.16
CA LEU A 132 -0.89 27.10 -5.57
C LEU A 132 -1.33 28.56 -5.69
#